data_AF-A0A7W0WEP0-F1
#
_entry.id   AF-A0A7W0WEP0-F1
#
_cell.length_a   1.000
_cell.length_b   1.000
_cell.length_c   1.000
_cell.angle_alpha   90.00
_cell.angle_beta   90.00
_cell.angle_gamma   90.00
#
_symmetry.space_group_name_H-M   'P 1'
#
loop_
_entity.id
_entity.type
_entity.pdbx_description
1 polymer ?
#
loop_
_entity_poly.entity_id
_entity_poly.type
_entity_poly.pdbx_seq_one_letter_code
_entity_poly.pdbx_strand_id
1 'polypeptide(L)'
;MRAVLVAFLLAAAPAQAGVTALTSFEPADYSDRAAVGLLVVRDKLPPRSEASGIRVSRPAGERFERDKRYPVALLGRRGLLTSDSTRLAGLVTATDLADGSLRIVPNANPVAALERLDDRIERNDRWRLPLTIALATLLIGLAVFRPRLALRALLVALAANLWLEPVLAVAAGIAVLALPLGLACAAILAAYLLAMGLDAQTVALSPFGPSQSGRFYGVNNLLETLLLAPSLAGAALLGRWGIGVAALALVTIGGNRFGADGGGLVVLAVAYLVLLLRLGGQRPTLRLAGIAAAAAAVLALLLLGLDAATGGSSHVTDAVGEGPLALAGDFADRLEQSVRRTAASVGATAVVLGSLAILATVAFRARREPLLDAFLVGLAVSLAVNDTPADVLGMGAAIAIALSRHPPRHVPLSFPSMRRAATLAVLLALSVGAAGCGGGEEASPLPETVEGTVAAATTSEAPTPSVEGNADAGESVWAAGGCGGCHTLEAAGSSGSIGPNLD
;
A
#
# COMPACT_ATOMS: atom_id res chain seq x y z
N MET A 1 59.65 25.94 12.65
CA MET A 1 60.20 25.40 11.38
C MET A 1 59.86 23.91 11.37
N ARG A 2 58.89 23.45 10.56
CA ARG A 2 59.13 22.86 9.21
C ARG A 2 60.11 21.68 9.29
N ALA A 3 59.90 20.47 8.77
CA ALA A 3 58.88 19.92 7.88
C ALA A 3 59.22 18.41 7.66
N VAL A 4 58.21 17.61 7.27
CA VAL A 4 58.30 16.47 6.32
C VAL A 4 58.98 15.17 6.81
N LEU A 5 58.20 14.09 7.00
CA LEU A 5 58.09 13.00 6.01
C LEU A 5 56.93 12.04 6.37
N VAL A 6 55.97 12.01 5.45
CA VAL A 6 54.90 11.02 5.28
C VAL A 6 55.49 9.84 4.53
N ALA A 7 55.35 8.59 5.02
CA ALA A 7 55.46 7.40 4.18
C ALA A 7 54.90 6.15 4.88
N PHE A 8 53.81 5.63 4.31
CA PHE A 8 53.47 4.21 4.19
C PHE A 8 53.31 3.35 5.46
N LEU A 9 52.10 3.36 6.02
CA LEU A 9 51.46 2.17 6.59
C LEU A 9 49.96 2.18 6.23
N LEU A 10 49.68 2.26 4.93
CA LEU A 10 48.40 1.83 4.35
C LEU A 10 48.48 0.30 4.24
N ALA A 11 48.02 -0.39 5.29
CA ALA A 11 47.64 -1.79 5.15
C ALA A 11 46.46 -1.84 4.18
N ALA A 12 46.76 -2.26 2.94
CA ALA A 12 45.79 -2.58 1.92
C ALA A 12 44.82 -3.64 2.49
N ALA A 13 43.62 -3.22 2.87
CA ALA A 13 42.52 -4.15 3.06
C ALA A 13 42.14 -4.72 1.68
N PRO A 14 42.01 -6.04 1.53
CA PRO A 14 41.75 -6.64 0.24
C PRO A 14 40.35 -6.24 -0.23
N ALA A 15 40.24 -5.94 -1.53
CA ALA A 15 38.98 -5.63 -2.20
C ALA A 15 37.96 -6.76 -1.98
N GLN A 16 36.80 -6.43 -1.41
CA GLN A 16 35.69 -7.35 -1.16
C GLN A 16 34.46 -6.83 -1.92
N ALA A 17 34.02 -7.58 -2.93
CA ALA A 17 32.91 -7.26 -3.83
C ALA A 17 31.54 -7.54 -3.19
N GLY A 18 30.53 -6.70 -3.46
CA GLY A 18 29.11 -6.99 -3.16
C GLY A 18 28.20 -5.75 -3.02
N VAL A 19 28.46 -4.84 -2.09
CA VAL A 19 27.84 -3.50 -2.02
C VAL A 19 28.86 -2.59 -1.34
N THR A 20 29.28 -1.51 -1.99
CA THR A 20 30.25 -0.57 -1.40
C THR A 20 29.52 0.64 -0.81
N ALA A 21 29.43 0.69 0.52
CA ALA A 21 29.00 1.90 1.21
C ALA A 21 30.12 2.93 1.15
N LEU A 22 29.87 4.06 0.49
CA LEU A 22 30.80 5.19 0.37
C LEU A 22 30.41 6.24 1.40
N THR A 23 31.41 6.90 2.00
CA THR A 23 31.22 8.00 2.98
C THR A 23 30.45 9.18 2.38
N SER A 24 30.55 9.35 1.06
CA SER A 24 29.74 10.26 0.25
C SER A 24 29.92 9.85 -1.21
N PHE A 25 28.84 9.76 -1.97
CA PHE A 25 28.92 9.81 -3.42
C PHE A 25 27.78 10.68 -3.95
N GLU A 26 28.10 11.54 -4.92
CA GLU A 26 27.10 12.32 -5.64
C GLU A 26 26.64 11.54 -6.89
N PRO A 27 25.33 11.37 -7.12
CA PRO A 27 24.80 10.75 -8.34
C PRO A 27 25.38 11.33 -9.64
N ALA A 28 25.74 12.62 -9.63
CA ALA A 28 26.40 13.31 -10.73
C ALA A 28 27.67 12.59 -11.21
N ASP A 29 28.51 12.13 -10.28
CA ASP A 29 29.82 11.50 -10.57
C ASP A 29 29.72 10.15 -11.31
N TYR A 30 28.53 9.56 -11.35
CA TYR A 30 28.27 8.24 -11.90
C TYR A 30 27.22 8.25 -13.01
N SER A 31 26.59 9.40 -13.28
CA SER A 31 25.45 9.55 -14.18
C SER A 31 25.67 9.07 -15.62
N ASP A 32 26.91 9.12 -16.11
CA ASP A 32 27.28 8.65 -17.45
C ASP A 32 27.59 7.15 -17.52
N ARG A 33 27.80 6.49 -16.37
CA ARG A 33 28.34 5.13 -16.26
C ARG A 33 27.57 4.20 -15.32
N ALA A 34 26.49 4.69 -14.72
CA ALA A 34 25.71 3.97 -13.73
C ALA A 34 24.22 4.34 -13.76
N ALA A 35 23.39 3.40 -13.29
CA ALA A 35 21.99 3.61 -13.06
C ALA A 35 21.86 4.12 -11.63
N VAL A 36 21.16 5.22 -11.44
CA VAL A 36 21.09 5.92 -10.14
C VAL A 36 19.68 5.85 -9.56
N GLY A 37 19.58 5.90 -8.23
CA GLY A 37 18.32 5.87 -7.50
C GLY A 37 18.47 6.34 -6.05
N LEU A 38 17.35 6.38 -5.35
CA LEU A 38 17.25 6.59 -3.91
C LEU A 38 16.88 5.27 -3.23
N LEU A 39 17.66 4.89 -2.24
CA LEU A 39 17.49 3.69 -1.44
C LEU A 39 16.78 4.04 -0.14
N VAL A 40 15.65 3.38 0.13
CA VAL A 40 14.95 3.44 1.41
C VAL A 40 15.34 2.22 2.26
N VAL A 41 15.90 2.48 3.45
CA VAL A 41 16.33 1.43 4.38
C VAL A 41 15.31 1.33 5.52
N ARG A 42 14.58 0.20 5.57
CA ARG A 42 13.59 -0.07 6.63
C ARG A 42 14.17 -0.84 7.82
N ASP A 43 15.07 -1.78 7.56
CA ASP A 43 15.66 -2.62 8.59
C ASP A 43 17.19 -2.47 8.60
N LYS A 44 17.87 -3.39 7.93
CA LYS A 44 19.33 -3.39 7.75
C LYS A 44 19.62 -3.62 6.26
N LEU A 45 20.70 -3.04 5.76
CA LEU A 45 21.24 -3.51 4.49
C LEU A 45 21.60 -5.01 4.65
N PRO A 46 21.28 -5.86 3.67
CA PRO A 46 21.66 -7.26 3.71
C PRO A 46 23.19 -7.38 3.87
N PRO A 47 23.69 -8.34 4.67
CA PRO A 47 25.09 -8.69 4.62
C PRO A 47 25.39 -9.33 3.27
N ARG A 48 26.20 -8.65 2.45
CA ARG A 48 26.88 -9.19 1.25
C ARG A 48 25.99 -10.04 0.33
N SER A 49 25.31 -9.42 -0.64
CA SER A 49 24.95 -10.12 -1.88
C SER A 49 26.07 -9.94 -2.91
N GLU A 50 26.30 -10.94 -3.78
CA GLU A 50 27.29 -10.92 -4.87
C GLU A 50 26.94 -9.93 -6.01
N ALA A 51 26.34 -8.78 -5.69
CA ALA A 51 26.02 -7.76 -6.68
C ALA A 51 27.24 -6.87 -6.98
N SER A 52 28.22 -7.44 -7.69
CA SER A 52 29.40 -6.69 -8.14
C SER A 52 28.99 -5.41 -8.90
N GLY A 53 29.15 -4.24 -8.26
CA GLY A 53 28.89 -2.93 -8.90
C GLY A 53 27.91 -1.99 -8.19
N ILE A 54 27.36 -2.33 -7.03
CA ILE A 54 26.43 -1.45 -6.29
C ILE A 54 27.18 -0.53 -5.31
N ARG A 55 26.90 0.77 -5.38
CA ARG A 55 27.44 1.82 -4.49
C ARG A 55 26.30 2.54 -3.77
N VAL A 56 26.40 2.66 -2.45
CA VAL A 56 25.40 3.38 -1.61
C VAL A 56 26.09 4.50 -0.85
N SER A 57 25.55 5.71 -0.88
CA SER A 57 26.08 6.85 -0.13
C SER A 57 25.57 6.80 1.31
N ARG A 58 26.47 6.89 2.30
CA ARG A 58 26.11 7.00 3.72
C ARG A 58 27.13 7.90 4.45
N PRO A 59 26.68 8.91 5.23
CA PRO A 59 27.58 9.75 6.01
C PRO A 59 28.53 8.94 6.90
N ALA A 60 29.78 9.37 7.00
CA ALA A 60 30.83 8.66 7.74
C ALA A 60 30.46 8.53 9.23
N GLY A 61 30.39 7.29 9.73
CA GLY A 61 30.09 6.99 11.14
C GLY A 61 28.59 6.90 11.49
N GLU A 62 27.69 7.25 10.58
CA GLU A 62 26.25 7.16 10.82
C GLU A 62 25.69 5.77 10.46
N ARG A 63 24.75 5.25 11.25
CA ARG A 63 23.96 4.06 10.85
C ARG A 63 22.91 4.49 9.84
N PHE A 64 22.46 3.56 9.00
CA PHE A 64 21.27 3.80 8.19
C PHE A 64 20.09 4.06 9.12
N GLU A 65 19.43 5.20 8.93
CA GLU A 65 18.25 5.61 9.66
C GLU A 65 17.01 5.14 8.92
N ARG A 66 15.99 4.73 9.67
CA ARG A 66 14.68 4.42 9.09
C ARG A 66 14.07 5.67 8.49
N ASP A 67 13.34 5.48 7.39
CA ASP A 67 12.62 6.53 6.66
C ASP A 67 13.52 7.60 6.01
N LYS A 68 14.85 7.41 6.04
CA LYS A 68 15.81 8.25 5.32
C LYS A 68 16.16 7.62 3.97
N ARG A 69 16.27 8.49 2.96
CA ARG A 69 16.61 8.11 1.58
C ARG A 69 18.11 8.32 1.37
N TYR A 70 18.76 7.34 0.74
CA TYR A 70 20.20 7.35 0.49
C TYR A 70 20.48 7.19 -1.00
N PRO A 71 21.34 8.02 -1.63
CA PRO A 71 21.75 7.80 -3.00
C PRO A 71 22.33 6.40 -3.22
N VAL A 72 21.93 5.73 -4.31
CA VAL A 72 22.44 4.43 -4.75
C VAL A 72 22.76 4.44 -6.24
N ALA A 73 23.82 3.76 -6.64
CA ALA A 73 24.26 3.63 -8.02
C ALA A 73 24.65 2.18 -8.35
N LEU A 74 24.17 1.68 -9.49
CA LEU A 74 24.55 0.40 -10.08
C LEU A 74 25.41 0.65 -11.31
N LEU A 75 26.69 0.26 -11.26
CA LEU A 75 27.63 0.48 -12.35
C LEU A 75 27.29 -0.36 -13.60
N GLY A 76 27.61 0.18 -14.79
CA GLY A 76 27.63 -0.57 -16.05
C GLY A 76 26.47 -0.30 -17.01
N ARG A 77 25.41 0.39 -16.58
CA ARG A 77 24.29 0.82 -17.42
C ARG A 77 23.79 2.18 -16.98
N ARG A 78 23.28 3.03 -17.88
CA ARG A 78 22.75 4.37 -17.57
C ARG A 78 21.23 4.34 -17.44
N GLY A 79 20.68 5.03 -16.45
CA GLY A 79 19.23 5.17 -16.27
C GLY A 79 18.82 5.42 -14.82
N LEU A 80 17.53 5.26 -14.54
CA LEU A 80 16.97 5.29 -13.19
C LEU A 80 16.72 3.87 -12.70
N LEU A 81 17.11 3.59 -11.45
CA LEU A 81 16.76 2.34 -10.78
C LEU A 81 15.28 2.33 -10.38
N THR A 82 14.61 1.20 -10.56
CA THR A 82 13.22 1.00 -10.13
C THR A 82 12.99 -0.44 -9.74
N SER A 83 11.90 -0.71 -9.02
CA SER A 83 11.48 -2.05 -8.60
C SER A 83 9.96 -2.19 -8.67
N ASP A 84 9.46 -3.42 -8.71
CA ASP A 84 8.02 -3.69 -8.64
C ASP A 84 7.39 -3.34 -7.29
N SER A 85 8.18 -3.34 -6.22
CA SER A 85 7.75 -2.99 -4.86
C SER A 85 7.53 -1.49 -4.68
N THR A 86 8.30 -0.65 -5.37
CA THR A 86 8.16 0.82 -5.31
C THR A 86 7.30 1.37 -6.44
N ARG A 87 7.45 0.83 -7.67
CA ARG A 87 6.85 1.34 -8.92
C ARG A 87 7.16 2.81 -9.22
N LEU A 88 8.20 3.34 -8.59
CA LEU A 88 8.67 4.72 -8.78
C LEU A 88 10.05 4.66 -9.43
N ALA A 89 10.19 5.27 -10.61
CA ALA A 89 11.49 5.37 -11.27
C ALA A 89 12.40 6.31 -10.48
N GLY A 90 13.50 5.78 -9.96
CA GLY A 90 14.43 6.49 -9.08
C GLY A 90 14.28 6.14 -7.60
N LEU A 91 13.38 5.23 -7.20
CA LEU A 91 13.24 4.78 -5.81
C LEU A 91 13.31 3.26 -5.74
N VAL A 92 14.06 2.73 -4.78
CA VAL A 92 14.24 1.29 -4.53
C VAL A 92 14.36 1.00 -3.04
N THR A 93 14.11 -0.24 -2.63
CA THR A 93 14.25 -0.67 -1.23
C THR A 93 15.52 -1.49 -1.00
N ALA A 94 15.94 -1.60 0.26
CA ALA A 94 17.04 -2.48 0.66
C ALA A 94 16.77 -3.96 0.33
N THR A 95 15.50 -4.38 0.34
CA THR A 95 15.07 -5.73 -0.06
C THR A 95 15.22 -5.94 -1.56
N ASP A 96 14.78 -4.98 -2.39
CA ASP A 96 14.95 -5.09 -3.85
C ASP A 96 16.43 -5.17 -4.25
N LEU A 97 17.29 -4.48 -3.50
CA LEU A 97 18.73 -4.51 -3.64
C LEU A 97 19.31 -5.88 -3.26
N ALA A 98 18.77 -6.51 -2.21
CA ALA A 98 19.20 -7.82 -1.73
C ALA A 98 18.87 -8.92 -2.73
N ASP A 99 17.65 -8.87 -3.25
CA ASP A 99 17.06 -9.91 -4.11
C ASP A 99 17.45 -9.72 -5.59
N GLY A 100 18.12 -8.60 -5.92
CA GLY A 100 18.49 -8.27 -7.29
C GLY A 100 17.29 -7.94 -8.18
N SER A 101 16.12 -7.66 -7.61
CA SER A 101 14.85 -7.37 -8.31
C SER A 101 14.78 -5.93 -8.85
N LEU A 102 15.90 -5.46 -9.41
CA LEU A 102 16.08 -4.12 -9.91
C LEU A 102 15.88 -4.06 -11.43
N ARG A 103 15.14 -3.05 -11.88
CA ARG A 103 15.02 -2.68 -13.29
C ARG A 103 15.62 -1.31 -13.54
N ILE A 104 16.02 -1.07 -14.79
CA ILE A 104 16.62 0.19 -15.22
C ILE A 104 15.67 0.84 -16.23
N VAL A 105 15.20 2.04 -15.90
CA VAL A 105 14.39 2.86 -16.79
C VAL A 105 15.32 3.83 -17.53
N PRO A 106 15.36 3.80 -18.87
CA PRO A 106 16.14 4.75 -19.64
C PRO A 106 15.71 6.19 -19.34
N ASN A 107 16.67 7.06 -19.04
CA ASN A 107 16.40 8.49 -18.80
C ASN A 107 17.55 9.33 -19.36
N ALA A 108 17.20 10.39 -20.11
CA ALA A 108 18.18 11.29 -20.70
C ALA A 108 19.00 12.04 -19.64
N ASN A 109 18.40 12.38 -18.49
CA ASN A 109 19.07 13.04 -17.38
C ASN A 109 18.62 12.41 -16.06
N PRO A 110 19.22 11.27 -15.65
CA PRO A 110 18.75 10.52 -14.49
C PRO A 110 19.02 11.26 -13.17
N VAL A 111 20.07 12.08 -13.08
CA VAL A 111 20.37 12.88 -11.88
C VAL A 111 19.31 13.95 -11.66
N ALA A 112 19.03 14.76 -12.68
CA ALA A 112 17.99 15.79 -12.56
C ALA A 112 16.59 15.18 -12.35
N ALA A 113 16.34 13.97 -12.85
CA ALA A 113 15.11 13.26 -12.56
C ALA A 113 15.03 12.79 -11.10
N LEU A 114 16.16 12.36 -10.53
CA LEU A 114 16.27 11.93 -9.14
C LEU A 114 16.09 13.10 -8.16
N GLU A 115 16.75 14.23 -8.42
CA GLU A 115 16.56 15.47 -7.65
C GLU A 115 15.10 15.93 -7.67
N ARG A 116 14.48 15.94 -8.85
CA ARG A 116 13.06 16.26 -9.01
C ARG A 116 12.14 15.29 -8.24
N LEU A 117 12.51 14.02 -8.16
CA LEU A 117 11.76 13.04 -7.38
C LEU A 117 11.89 13.32 -5.89
N ASP A 118 13.11 13.50 -5.38
CA ASP A 118 13.35 13.76 -3.95
C ASP A 118 12.67 15.04 -3.49
N ASP A 119 12.81 16.13 -4.26
CA ASP A 119 12.14 17.41 -4.02
C ASP A 119 10.61 17.26 -3.93
N ARG A 120 10.02 16.39 -4.76
CA ARG A 120 8.58 16.12 -4.75
C ARG A 120 8.18 15.34 -3.51
N ILE A 121 8.96 14.34 -3.11
CA ILE A 121 8.68 13.56 -1.90
C ILE A 121 8.79 14.45 -0.66
N GLU A 122 9.87 15.23 -0.53
CA GLU A 122 10.04 16.15 0.60
C GLU A 122 8.94 17.21 0.66
N ARG A 123 8.56 17.78 -0.49
CA ARG A 123 7.45 18.72 -0.58
C ARG A 123 6.15 18.06 -0.13
N ASN A 124 5.90 16.83 -0.56
CA ASN A 124 4.71 16.09 -0.18
C ASN A 124 4.64 15.88 1.34
N ASP A 125 5.72 15.37 1.93
CA ASP A 125 5.83 15.12 3.36
C ASP A 125 5.63 16.41 4.18
N ARG A 126 6.19 17.53 3.71
CA ARG A 126 6.05 18.85 4.35
C ARG A 126 4.62 19.38 4.34
N TRP A 127 3.89 19.18 3.25
CA TRP A 127 2.54 19.75 3.06
C TRP A 127 1.41 18.83 3.51
N ARG A 128 1.66 17.52 3.65
CA ARG A 128 0.64 16.52 4.02
C ARG A 128 -0.12 16.91 5.29
N LEU A 129 0.56 17.14 6.42
CA LEU A 129 -0.10 17.47 7.67
C LEU A 129 -0.86 18.81 7.63
N PRO A 130 -0.26 19.93 7.17
CA PRO A 130 -0.99 21.19 7.01
C PRO A 130 -2.24 21.08 6.14
N LEU A 131 -2.17 20.35 5.02
CA LEU A 131 -3.32 20.18 4.12
C LEU A 131 -4.40 19.29 4.72
N THR A 132 -4.03 18.24 5.47
CA THR A 132 -4.99 17.42 6.22
C THR A 132 -5.73 18.23 7.27
N ILE A 133 -5.00 19.05 8.05
CA ILE A 133 -5.61 19.95 9.04
C ILE A 133 -6.53 20.96 8.35
N ALA A 134 -6.06 21.61 7.28
CA ALA A 134 -6.84 22.59 6.53
C ALA A 134 -8.13 21.98 5.97
N LEU A 135 -8.06 20.76 5.41
CA LEU A 135 -9.23 20.04 4.91
C LEU A 135 -10.19 19.68 6.05
N ALA A 136 -9.69 19.14 7.16
CA ALA A 136 -10.53 18.80 8.32
C ALA A 136 -11.24 20.05 8.87
N THR A 137 -10.52 21.17 9.05
CA THR A 137 -11.10 22.45 9.49
C THR A 137 -12.13 22.97 8.50
N LEU A 138 -11.86 22.90 7.19
CA LEU A 138 -12.80 23.28 6.15
C LEU A 138 -14.08 22.45 6.22
N LEU A 139 -13.96 21.12 6.34
CA LEU A 139 -15.13 20.24 6.41
C LEU A 139 -15.96 20.49 7.68
N ILE A 140 -15.31 20.67 8.83
CA ILE A 140 -15.99 20.99 10.09
C ILE A 140 -16.69 22.34 10.00
N GLY A 141 -16.00 23.37 9.50
CA GLY A 141 -16.57 24.71 9.29
C GLY A 141 -17.77 24.67 8.34
N LEU A 142 -17.66 23.98 7.20
CA LEU A 142 -18.78 23.80 6.28
C LEU A 142 -19.91 22.99 6.92
N ALA A 143 -19.63 21.96 7.71
CA ALA A 143 -20.65 21.19 8.41
C ALA A 143 -21.42 22.03 9.45
N VAL A 144 -20.80 23.06 10.02
CA VAL A 144 -21.46 24.01 10.94
C VAL A 144 -22.27 25.06 10.17
N PHE A 145 -21.67 25.71 9.17
CA PHE A 145 -22.26 26.90 8.54
C PHE A 145 -23.04 26.61 7.25
N ARG A 146 -22.58 25.65 6.44
CA ARG A 146 -23.14 25.34 5.11
C ARG A 146 -23.13 23.83 4.86
N PRO A 147 -23.86 23.03 5.65
CA PRO A 147 -23.62 21.58 5.72
C PRO A 147 -23.90 20.83 4.41
N ARG A 148 -24.72 21.40 3.52
CA ARG A 148 -24.94 20.89 2.16
C ARG A 148 -23.68 20.86 1.29
N LEU A 149 -22.69 21.71 1.60
CA LEU A 149 -21.47 21.84 0.81
C LEU A 149 -20.32 20.97 1.32
N ALA A 150 -20.40 20.44 2.55
CA ALA A 150 -19.27 19.75 3.18
C ALA A 150 -18.81 18.52 2.38
N LEU A 151 -19.75 17.63 1.99
CA LEU A 151 -19.38 16.47 1.15
C LEU A 151 -18.87 16.89 -0.23
N ARG A 152 -19.46 17.91 -0.86
CA ARG A 152 -18.95 18.40 -2.15
C ARG A 152 -17.55 19.00 -2.03
N ALA A 153 -17.25 19.70 -0.95
CA ALA A 153 -15.92 20.23 -0.69
C ALA A 153 -14.88 19.12 -0.52
N LEU A 154 -15.24 18.01 0.15
CA LEU A 154 -14.41 16.81 0.20
C LEU A 154 -14.11 16.28 -1.22
N LEU A 155 -15.13 16.16 -2.07
CA LEU A 155 -14.94 15.69 -3.45
C LEU A 155 -14.07 16.64 -4.29
N VAL A 156 -14.21 17.96 -4.11
CA VAL A 156 -13.34 18.94 -4.77
C VAL A 156 -11.90 18.81 -4.28
N ALA A 157 -11.68 18.61 -2.98
CA ALA A 157 -10.34 18.39 -2.43
C ALA A 157 -9.71 17.09 -2.97
N LEU A 158 -10.50 16.02 -3.12
CA LEU A 158 -10.08 14.76 -3.75
C LEU A 158 -9.73 14.94 -5.24
N ALA A 159 -10.53 15.70 -6.00
CA ALA A 159 -10.18 16.04 -7.38
C ALA A 159 -8.88 16.85 -7.46
N ALA A 160 -8.72 17.86 -6.60
CA ALA A 160 -7.52 18.69 -6.54
C ALA A 160 -6.27 17.88 -6.13
N ASN A 161 -6.43 16.80 -5.36
CA ASN A 161 -5.32 15.91 -5.00
C ASN A 161 -4.73 15.18 -6.22
N LEU A 162 -5.46 15.09 -7.34
CA LEU A 162 -4.96 14.51 -8.59
C LEU A 162 -4.16 15.51 -9.46
N TRP A 163 -3.66 16.61 -8.87
CA TRP A 163 -3.01 17.73 -9.58
C TRP A 163 -1.85 17.36 -10.51
N LEU A 164 -1.21 16.21 -10.29
CA LEU A 164 -0.15 15.70 -11.16
C LEU A 164 -0.67 15.27 -12.55
N GLU A 165 -1.97 14.98 -12.62
CA GLU A 165 -2.73 14.76 -13.86
C GLU A 165 -3.76 15.90 -14.02
N PRO A 166 -3.33 17.10 -14.47
CA PRO A 166 -4.15 18.31 -14.39
C PRO A 166 -5.45 18.22 -15.20
N VAL A 167 -5.43 17.51 -16.35
CA VAL A 167 -6.63 17.29 -17.17
C VAL A 167 -7.66 16.45 -16.41
N LEU A 168 -7.20 15.37 -15.76
CA LEU A 168 -8.06 14.49 -14.98
C LEU A 168 -8.58 15.19 -13.72
N ALA A 169 -7.73 15.95 -13.02
CA ALA A 169 -8.11 16.75 -11.86
C ALA A 169 -9.19 17.79 -12.20
N VAL A 170 -9.02 18.52 -13.31
CA VAL A 170 -10.00 19.51 -13.77
C VAL A 170 -11.30 18.84 -14.22
N ALA A 171 -11.22 17.75 -14.99
CA ALA A 171 -12.40 17.01 -15.42
C ALA A 171 -13.20 16.46 -14.23
N ALA A 172 -12.51 15.88 -13.24
CA ALA A 172 -13.11 15.41 -12.00
C ALA A 172 -13.74 16.56 -11.20
N GLY A 173 -13.06 17.70 -11.09
CA GLY A 173 -13.58 18.90 -10.43
C GLY A 173 -14.86 19.43 -11.10
N ILE A 174 -14.87 19.52 -12.43
CA ILE A 174 -16.07 19.90 -13.20
C ILE A 174 -17.20 18.90 -12.95
N ALA A 175 -16.92 17.59 -12.99
CA ALA A 175 -17.91 16.55 -12.72
C ALA A 175 -18.51 16.68 -11.32
N VAL A 176 -17.69 16.96 -10.30
CA VAL A 176 -18.17 17.18 -8.92
C VAL A 176 -19.13 18.36 -8.81
N LEU A 177 -18.84 19.44 -9.53
CA LEU A 177 -19.65 20.65 -9.50
C LEU A 177 -20.96 20.48 -10.29
N ALA A 178 -20.88 19.85 -11.46
CA ALA A 178 -21.99 19.72 -12.40
C ALA A 178 -22.96 18.57 -12.07
N LEU A 179 -22.45 17.44 -11.56
CA LEU A 179 -23.26 16.22 -11.38
C LEU A 179 -24.02 16.19 -10.05
N PRO A 180 -25.15 15.47 -9.98
CA PRO A 180 -25.77 15.08 -8.72
C PRO A 180 -24.77 14.37 -7.79
N LEU A 181 -24.91 14.55 -6.48
CA LEU A 181 -23.91 14.09 -5.49
C LEU A 181 -23.53 12.60 -5.64
N GLY A 182 -24.49 11.71 -5.92
CA GLY A 182 -24.21 10.30 -6.12
C GLY A 182 -23.30 10.03 -7.33
N LEU A 183 -23.55 10.70 -8.45
CA LEU A 183 -22.73 10.60 -9.67
C LEU A 183 -21.38 11.31 -9.49
N ALA A 184 -21.34 12.41 -8.74
CA ALA A 184 -20.09 13.07 -8.38
C ALA A 184 -19.16 12.16 -7.56
N CYS A 185 -19.72 11.36 -6.63
CA CYS A 185 -18.96 10.37 -5.89
C CYS A 185 -18.39 9.28 -6.81
N ALA A 186 -19.22 8.75 -7.73
CA ALA A 186 -18.78 7.77 -8.72
C ALA A 186 -17.68 8.33 -9.64
N ALA A 187 -17.81 9.59 -10.07
CA ALA A 187 -16.82 10.27 -10.91
C ALA A 187 -15.46 10.41 -10.20
N ILE A 188 -15.45 10.73 -8.90
CA ILE A 188 -14.21 10.78 -8.12
C ILE A 188 -13.56 9.39 -8.02
N LEU A 189 -14.32 8.35 -7.71
CA LEU A 189 -13.78 6.99 -7.64
C LEU A 189 -13.19 6.55 -8.99
N ALA A 190 -13.91 6.82 -10.08
CA ALA A 190 -13.43 6.55 -11.43
C ALA A 190 -12.15 7.35 -11.76
N ALA A 191 -12.08 8.62 -11.35
CA ALA A 191 -10.89 9.44 -11.55
C ALA A 191 -9.68 8.88 -10.80
N TYR A 192 -9.85 8.40 -9.56
CA TYR A 192 -8.75 7.76 -8.83
C TYR A 192 -8.32 6.44 -9.46
N LEU A 193 -9.27 5.59 -9.88
CA LEU A 193 -8.96 4.35 -10.59
C LEU A 193 -8.19 4.62 -11.90
N LEU A 194 -8.66 5.59 -12.69
CA LEU A 194 -7.99 6.01 -13.91
C LEU A 194 -6.60 6.58 -13.62
N ALA A 195 -6.45 7.44 -12.61
CA ALA A 195 -5.16 8.00 -12.24
C ALA A 195 -4.15 6.89 -11.90
N MET A 196 -4.54 5.93 -11.06
CA MET A 196 -3.67 4.81 -10.68
C MET A 196 -3.40 3.84 -11.83
N GLY A 197 -4.35 3.68 -12.75
CA GLY A 197 -4.18 2.84 -13.95
C GLY A 197 -3.31 3.46 -15.04
N LEU A 198 -3.30 4.80 -15.15
CA LEU A 198 -2.48 5.55 -16.11
C LEU A 198 -1.05 5.73 -15.60
N ASP A 199 -0.91 6.23 -14.37
CA ASP A 199 0.39 6.46 -13.75
C ASP A 199 0.28 6.37 -12.22
N ALA A 200 0.88 5.30 -11.66
CA ALA A 200 0.94 5.07 -10.23
C ALA A 200 1.58 6.26 -9.47
N GLN A 201 2.45 7.06 -10.11
CA GLN A 201 3.08 8.22 -9.50
C GLN A 201 2.08 9.32 -9.13
N THR A 202 0.96 9.42 -9.86
CA THR A 202 -0.04 10.48 -9.68
C THR A 202 -0.60 10.48 -8.27
N VAL A 203 -0.98 9.31 -7.77
CA VAL A 203 -1.49 9.18 -6.40
C VAL A 203 -0.33 9.05 -5.40
N ALA A 204 0.74 8.33 -5.77
CA ALA A 204 1.90 8.11 -4.90
C ALA A 204 2.56 9.42 -4.43
N LEU A 205 2.63 10.43 -5.30
CA LEU A 205 3.27 11.72 -5.04
C LEU A 205 2.26 12.85 -4.81
N SER A 206 1.00 12.51 -4.51
CA SER A 206 -0.04 13.49 -4.17
C SER A 206 -0.03 13.87 -2.68
N PRO A 207 -0.49 15.08 -2.31
CA PRO A 207 -0.61 15.57 -0.93
C PRO A 207 -1.20 14.59 0.09
N PHE A 208 -2.22 13.83 -0.32
CA PHE A 208 -2.88 12.84 0.53
C PHE A 208 -2.41 11.41 0.24
N GLY A 209 -1.49 11.23 -0.70
CA GLY A 209 -0.85 9.98 -1.04
C GLY A 209 0.13 9.45 0.02
N PRO A 210 0.74 8.29 -0.25
CA PRO A 210 1.71 7.66 0.66
C PRO A 210 2.99 8.48 0.91
N SER A 211 3.63 8.26 2.06
CA SER A 211 4.83 8.99 2.52
C SER A 211 6.15 8.47 1.95
N GLN A 212 6.12 7.45 1.08
CA GLN A 212 7.32 6.85 0.49
C GLN A 212 8.31 6.24 1.50
N SER A 213 7.83 5.97 2.71
CA SER A 213 8.62 5.40 3.81
C SER A 213 8.03 4.06 4.26
N GLY A 214 6.72 4.00 4.55
CA GLY A 214 5.97 2.78 4.88
C GLY A 214 5.15 2.19 3.72
N ARG A 215 4.68 3.01 2.79
CA ARG A 215 4.00 2.61 1.55
C ARG A 215 4.55 3.46 0.42
N PHE A 216 4.74 2.88 -0.78
CA PHE A 216 5.38 3.59 -1.90
C PHE A 216 4.39 4.03 -2.99
N TYR A 217 3.31 3.30 -3.19
CA TYR A 217 2.30 3.65 -4.19
C TYR A 217 0.91 3.21 -3.73
N GLY A 218 -0.11 3.64 -4.47
CA GLY A 218 -1.51 3.32 -4.21
C GLY A 218 -2.15 4.14 -3.10
N VAL A 219 -3.13 3.54 -2.42
CA VAL A 219 -3.98 4.22 -1.43
C VAL A 219 -3.41 3.98 -0.03
N ASN A 220 -3.10 5.05 0.69
CA ASN A 220 -2.75 4.99 2.11
C ASN A 220 -4.02 5.07 2.99
N ASN A 221 -3.87 4.83 4.29
CA ASN A 221 -4.98 4.84 5.25
C ASN A 221 -5.72 6.20 5.32
N LEU A 222 -5.02 7.32 5.11
CA LEU A 222 -5.62 8.66 5.07
C LEU A 222 -6.56 8.79 3.86
N LEU A 223 -6.06 8.45 2.67
CA LEU A 223 -6.81 8.52 1.42
C LEU A 223 -7.95 7.50 1.40
N GLU A 224 -7.74 6.31 1.96
CA GLU A 224 -8.80 5.32 2.19
C GLU A 224 -9.94 5.93 3.01
N THR A 225 -9.61 6.61 4.12
CA THR A 225 -10.58 7.29 4.98
C THR A 225 -11.33 8.40 4.23
N LEU A 226 -10.61 9.19 3.41
CA LEU A 226 -11.21 10.23 2.57
C LEU A 226 -12.16 9.65 1.51
N LEU A 227 -11.80 8.52 0.91
CA LEU A 227 -12.57 7.84 -0.14
C LEU A 227 -13.72 6.99 0.42
N LEU A 228 -13.72 6.62 1.71
CA LEU A 228 -14.80 5.85 2.34
C LEU A 228 -16.14 6.58 2.24
N ALA A 229 -16.17 7.90 2.46
CA ALA A 229 -17.39 8.70 2.36
C ALA A 229 -18.01 8.73 0.95
N PRO A 230 -17.28 9.09 -0.14
CA PRO A 230 -17.83 8.99 -1.49
C PRO A 230 -18.22 7.56 -1.87
N SER A 231 -17.47 6.56 -1.42
CA SER A 231 -17.78 5.13 -1.67
C SER A 231 -19.17 4.76 -1.14
N LEU A 232 -19.46 5.14 0.11
CA LEU A 232 -20.76 4.84 0.73
C LEU A 232 -21.87 5.78 0.23
N ALA A 233 -21.58 7.07 0.06
CA ALA A 233 -22.56 8.06 -0.37
C ALA A 233 -23.01 7.82 -1.81
N GLY A 234 -22.08 7.52 -2.72
CA GLY A 234 -22.39 7.19 -4.11
C GLY A 234 -23.27 5.94 -4.21
N ALA A 235 -22.97 4.90 -3.43
CA ALA A 235 -23.79 3.69 -3.37
C ALA A 235 -25.20 3.95 -2.81
N ALA A 236 -25.30 4.72 -1.71
CA ALA A 236 -26.59 5.01 -1.06
C ALA A 236 -27.52 5.91 -1.91
N LEU A 237 -26.95 6.80 -2.72
CA LEU A 237 -27.69 7.81 -3.47
C LEU A 237 -28.20 7.34 -4.83
N LEU A 238 -27.63 6.28 -5.39
CA LEU A 238 -27.92 5.84 -6.77
C LEU A 238 -28.81 4.58 -6.84
N GLY A 239 -29.38 4.14 -5.72
CA GLY A 239 -30.26 2.98 -5.67
C GLY A 239 -29.59 1.74 -6.25
N ARG A 240 -30.22 1.06 -7.22
CA ARG A 240 -29.64 -0.13 -7.88
C ARG A 240 -28.31 0.15 -8.60
N TRP A 241 -28.13 1.36 -9.13
CA TRP A 241 -26.89 1.77 -9.79
C TRP A 241 -25.77 2.00 -8.77
N GLY A 242 -26.12 2.16 -7.49
CA GLY A 242 -25.17 2.20 -6.38
C GLY A 242 -24.35 0.92 -6.24
N ILE A 243 -24.83 -0.19 -6.78
CA ILE A 243 -24.07 -1.45 -6.83
C ILE A 243 -22.84 -1.31 -7.74
N GLY A 244 -22.99 -0.63 -8.88
CA GLY A 244 -21.86 -0.32 -9.76
C GLY A 244 -20.83 0.60 -9.08
N VAL A 245 -21.30 1.54 -8.25
CA VAL A 245 -20.39 2.38 -7.45
C VAL A 245 -19.66 1.57 -6.38
N ALA A 246 -20.34 0.62 -5.74
CA ALA A 246 -19.70 -0.26 -4.77
C ALA A 246 -18.63 -1.14 -5.41
N ALA A 247 -18.90 -1.72 -6.58
CA ALA A 247 -17.90 -2.44 -7.36
C ALA A 247 -16.70 -1.56 -7.71
N LEU A 248 -16.98 -0.35 -8.22
CA LEU A 248 -15.94 0.62 -8.57
C LEU A 248 -15.07 0.97 -7.35
N ALA A 249 -15.67 1.22 -6.19
CA ALA A 249 -14.95 1.51 -4.96
C ALA A 249 -14.07 0.33 -4.51
N LEU A 250 -14.60 -0.90 -4.55
CA LEU A 250 -13.84 -2.10 -4.18
C LEU A 250 -12.62 -2.29 -5.10
N VAL A 251 -12.76 -2.08 -6.40
CA VAL A 251 -11.62 -2.15 -7.34
C VAL A 251 -10.63 -1.02 -7.10
N THR A 252 -11.13 0.20 -6.87
CA THR A 252 -10.28 1.39 -6.67
C THR A 252 -9.47 1.30 -5.38
N ILE A 253 -10.07 0.84 -4.28
CA ILE A 253 -9.45 0.86 -2.94
C ILE A 253 -8.82 -0.49 -2.58
N GLY A 254 -9.30 -1.60 -3.15
CA GLY A 254 -8.90 -2.97 -2.82
C GLY A 254 -8.15 -3.73 -3.94
N GLY A 255 -7.99 -3.18 -5.13
CA GLY A 255 -7.26 -3.83 -6.23
C GLY A 255 -5.73 -3.78 -6.08
N ASN A 256 -5.09 -4.91 -5.76
CA ASN A 256 -3.65 -4.99 -5.45
C ASN A 256 -2.76 -4.45 -6.59
N ARG A 257 -3.19 -4.59 -7.85
CA ARG A 257 -2.50 -3.99 -9.01
C ARG A 257 -2.32 -2.47 -8.91
N PHE A 258 -3.20 -1.78 -8.18
CA PHE A 258 -3.14 -0.32 -8.00
C PHE A 258 -2.45 0.09 -6.68
N GLY A 259 -1.85 -0.83 -5.94
CA GLY A 259 -1.23 -0.57 -4.63
C GLY A 259 -2.24 -0.40 -3.51
N ALA A 260 -3.46 -0.90 -3.74
CA ALA A 260 -4.52 -1.04 -2.75
C ALA A 260 -4.13 -1.96 -1.59
N ASP A 261 -4.81 -1.81 -0.46
CA ASP A 261 -4.62 -2.66 0.72
C ASP A 261 -5.79 -3.63 0.89
N GLY A 262 -5.49 -4.89 1.22
CA GLY A 262 -6.49 -5.85 1.68
C GLY A 262 -7.27 -5.33 2.90
N GLY A 263 -6.65 -4.51 3.75
CA GLY A 263 -7.32 -3.80 4.84
C GLY A 263 -8.48 -2.93 4.35
N GLY A 264 -8.25 -2.10 3.33
CA GLY A 264 -9.28 -1.23 2.74
C GLY A 264 -10.43 -2.00 2.09
N LEU A 265 -10.14 -3.17 1.52
CA LEU A 265 -11.17 -4.07 1.01
C LEU A 265 -12.09 -4.58 2.13
N VAL A 266 -11.52 -4.99 3.27
CA VAL A 266 -12.27 -5.44 4.46
C VAL A 266 -13.13 -4.30 5.00
N VAL A 267 -12.57 -3.09 5.11
CA VAL A 267 -13.29 -1.88 5.56
C VAL A 267 -14.50 -1.61 4.68
N LEU A 268 -14.31 -1.57 3.34
CA LEU A 268 -15.41 -1.35 2.40
C LEU A 268 -16.45 -2.46 2.46
N ALA A 269 -16.05 -3.72 2.50
CA ALA A 269 -16.96 -4.86 2.52
C ALA A 269 -17.89 -4.81 3.75
N VAL A 270 -17.33 -4.58 4.94
CA VAL A 270 -18.13 -4.44 6.17
C VAL A 270 -19.03 -3.20 6.10
N ALA A 271 -18.50 -2.05 5.68
CA ALA A 271 -19.26 -0.82 5.60
C ALA A 271 -20.43 -0.92 4.60
N TYR A 272 -20.21 -1.52 3.42
CA TYR A 272 -21.28 -1.74 2.44
C TYR A 272 -22.34 -2.71 2.94
N LEU A 273 -21.96 -3.73 3.69
CA LEU A 273 -22.93 -4.66 4.26
C LEU A 273 -23.80 -4.00 5.33
N VAL A 274 -23.20 -3.21 6.22
CA VAL A 274 -23.96 -2.37 7.16
C VAL A 274 -24.88 -1.42 6.41
N LEU A 275 -24.37 -0.76 5.35
CA LEU A 275 -25.18 0.14 4.53
C LEU A 275 -26.39 -0.58 3.91
N LEU A 276 -26.18 -1.76 3.33
CA LEU A 276 -27.24 -2.57 2.71
C LEU A 276 -28.32 -2.95 3.73
N LEU A 277 -27.92 -3.43 4.92
CA LEU A 277 -28.84 -3.82 5.99
C LEU A 277 -29.66 -2.63 6.48
N ARG A 278 -29.02 -1.47 6.63
CA ARG A 278 -29.67 -0.24 7.08
C ARG A 278 -30.59 0.37 6.03
N LEU A 279 -30.22 0.33 4.74
CA LEU A 279 -31.09 0.73 3.63
C LEU A 279 -32.30 -0.20 3.47
N GLY A 280 -32.15 -1.47 3.85
CA GLY A 280 -33.25 -2.45 3.92
C GLY A 280 -34.18 -2.29 5.15
N GLY A 281 -33.99 -1.25 5.97
CA GLY A 281 -34.83 -0.97 7.14
C GLY A 281 -34.53 -1.86 8.36
N GLN A 282 -33.50 -2.70 8.31
CA GLN A 282 -33.14 -3.53 9.46
C GLN A 282 -32.40 -2.70 10.51
N ARG A 283 -32.74 -2.90 11.78
CA ARG A 283 -31.97 -2.31 12.89
C ARG A 283 -30.70 -3.13 13.11
N PRO A 284 -29.55 -2.49 13.36
CA PRO A 284 -28.32 -3.21 13.65
C PRO A 284 -28.51 -3.92 15.00
N THR A 285 -28.53 -5.25 14.97
CA THR A 285 -28.40 -6.08 16.19
C THR A 285 -27.00 -6.67 16.21
N LEU A 286 -26.48 -6.98 17.40
CA LEU A 286 -25.14 -7.59 17.55
C LEU A 286 -25.00 -8.88 16.73
N ARG A 287 -26.08 -9.66 16.60
CA ARG A 287 -26.12 -10.86 15.75
C ARG A 287 -25.98 -10.51 14.26
N LEU A 288 -26.70 -9.51 13.79
CA LEU A 288 -26.64 -9.05 12.40
C LEU A 288 -25.26 -8.45 12.07
N ALA A 289 -24.66 -7.75 13.03
CA ALA A 289 -23.30 -7.23 12.92
C ALA A 289 -22.25 -8.36 12.90
N GLY A 290 -22.42 -9.41 13.71
CA GLY A 290 -21.54 -10.60 13.69
C GLY A 290 -21.66 -11.38 12.38
N ILE A 291 -22.89 -11.62 11.89
CA ILE A 291 -23.12 -12.25 10.58
C ILE A 291 -22.55 -11.38 9.46
N ALA A 292 -22.69 -10.06 9.56
CA ALA A 292 -22.14 -9.14 8.60
C ALA A 292 -20.61 -9.17 8.58
N ALA A 293 -19.98 -9.14 9.75
CA ALA A 293 -18.53 -9.28 9.86
C ALA A 293 -18.04 -10.61 9.27
N ALA A 294 -18.73 -11.72 9.55
CA ALA A 294 -18.39 -13.03 8.99
C ALA A 294 -18.58 -13.08 7.46
N ALA A 295 -19.69 -12.54 6.94
CA ALA A 295 -19.94 -12.50 5.50
C ALA A 295 -18.98 -11.56 4.76
N ALA A 296 -18.61 -10.43 5.38
CA ALA A 296 -17.60 -9.52 4.86
C ALA A 296 -16.21 -10.15 4.88
N ALA A 297 -15.87 -10.91 5.93
CA ALA A 297 -14.64 -11.69 5.98
C ALA A 297 -14.62 -12.73 4.86
N VAL A 298 -15.68 -13.53 4.69
CA VAL A 298 -15.78 -14.52 3.58
C VAL A 298 -15.69 -13.84 2.22
N LEU A 299 -16.37 -12.71 2.02
CA LEU A 299 -16.30 -11.96 0.76
C LEU A 299 -14.89 -11.40 0.53
N ALA A 300 -14.24 -10.84 1.55
CA ALA A 300 -12.88 -10.38 1.47
C ALA A 300 -11.93 -11.52 1.10
N LEU A 301 -12.07 -12.70 1.75
CA LEU A 301 -11.30 -13.89 1.45
C LEU A 301 -11.51 -14.41 0.03
N LEU A 302 -12.75 -14.39 -0.47
CA LEU A 302 -13.05 -14.77 -1.86
C LEU A 302 -12.41 -13.81 -2.85
N LEU A 303 -12.45 -12.51 -2.58
CA LEU A 303 -11.83 -11.49 -3.42
C LEU A 303 -10.30 -11.56 -3.36
N LEU A 304 -9.73 -11.83 -2.19
CA LEU A 304 -8.29 -12.05 -2.01
C LEU A 304 -7.81 -13.33 -2.70
N GLY A 305 -8.60 -14.40 -2.63
CA GLY A 305 -8.32 -15.66 -3.34
C GLY A 305 -8.42 -15.52 -4.86
N LEU A 306 -9.38 -14.73 -5.35
CA LEU A 306 -9.48 -14.36 -6.78
C LEU A 306 -8.25 -13.55 -7.22
N ASP A 307 -7.82 -12.58 -6.42
CA ASP A 307 -6.65 -11.75 -6.71
C ASP A 307 -5.34 -12.56 -6.70
N ALA A 308 -5.18 -13.45 -5.71
CA ALA A 308 -4.07 -14.40 -5.65
C ALA A 308 -4.04 -15.37 -6.85
N ALA A 309 -5.21 -15.86 -7.27
CA ALA A 309 -5.32 -16.67 -8.48
C ALA A 309 -4.97 -15.91 -9.77
N THR A 310 -5.01 -14.57 -9.73
CA THR A 310 -4.57 -13.69 -10.84
C THR A 310 -3.15 -13.13 -10.65
N GLY A 311 -2.38 -13.64 -9.69
CA GLY A 311 -0.97 -13.27 -9.49
C GLY A 311 -0.71 -12.16 -8.46
N GLY A 312 -1.71 -11.78 -7.65
CA GLY A 312 -1.53 -10.81 -6.57
C GLY A 312 -1.05 -11.45 -5.26
N SER A 313 0.04 -10.95 -4.68
CA SER A 313 0.49 -11.34 -3.34
C SER A 313 0.06 -10.30 -2.31
N SER A 314 -0.66 -10.72 -1.26
CA SER A 314 -0.95 -9.87 -0.10
C SER A 314 -0.66 -10.61 1.20
N HIS A 315 -0.03 -9.94 2.17
CA HIS A 315 0.27 -10.54 3.47
C HIS A 315 -0.98 -11.01 4.24
N VAL A 316 -2.16 -10.46 3.90
CA VAL A 316 -3.45 -10.91 4.46
C VAL A 316 -3.84 -12.27 3.87
N THR A 317 -3.47 -12.57 2.63
CA THR A 317 -3.71 -13.88 2.01
C THR A 317 -2.85 -14.95 2.68
N ASP A 318 -1.59 -14.63 2.96
CA ASP A 318 -0.64 -15.53 3.61
C ASP A 318 -1.07 -15.86 5.06
N ALA A 319 -1.42 -14.83 5.84
CA ALA A 319 -1.87 -14.99 7.23
C ALA A 319 -3.18 -15.79 7.37
N VAL A 320 -4.06 -15.73 6.36
CA VAL A 320 -5.28 -16.57 6.34
C VAL A 320 -4.95 -18.03 6.07
N GLY A 321 -3.92 -18.31 5.26
CA GLY A 321 -3.43 -19.66 4.99
C GLY A 321 -2.86 -20.34 6.24
N GLU A 322 -2.26 -19.56 7.15
CA GLU A 322 -1.63 -20.03 8.39
C GLU A 322 -2.61 -20.27 9.56
N GLY A 323 -3.86 -19.79 9.45
CA GLY A 323 -4.95 -20.11 10.38
C GLY A 323 -5.31 -19.02 11.40
N PRO A 324 -6.35 -19.25 12.24
CA PRO A 324 -6.97 -18.20 13.06
C PRO A 324 -6.09 -17.67 14.20
N LEU A 325 -5.11 -18.45 14.66
CA LEU A 325 -4.13 -18.01 15.67
C LEU A 325 -3.12 -17.02 15.08
N ALA A 326 -2.65 -17.24 13.85
CA ALA A 326 -1.77 -16.31 13.15
C ALA A 326 -2.45 -14.96 12.90
N LEU A 327 -3.74 -14.98 12.50
CA LEU A 327 -4.56 -13.77 12.35
C LEU A 327 -4.73 -12.99 13.66
N ALA A 328 -4.88 -13.67 14.79
CA ALA A 328 -4.97 -13.02 16.09
C ALA A 328 -3.63 -12.38 16.51
N GLY A 329 -2.51 -13.02 16.15
CA GLY A 329 -1.16 -12.48 16.32
C GLY A 329 -0.96 -11.20 15.51
N ASP A 330 -1.24 -11.22 14.19
CA ASP A 330 -1.10 -10.04 13.32
C ASP A 330 -1.96 -8.87 13.80
N PHE A 331 -3.18 -9.16 14.27
CA PHE A 331 -4.05 -8.13 14.87
C PHE A 331 -3.44 -7.52 16.13
N ALA A 332 -2.87 -8.35 17.02
CA ALA A 332 -2.22 -7.87 18.24
C ALA A 332 -0.99 -7.00 17.92
N ASP A 333 -0.18 -7.41 16.95
CA ASP A 333 1.01 -6.67 16.52
C ASP A 333 0.64 -5.32 15.90
N ARG A 334 -0.41 -5.27 15.06
CA ARG A 334 -0.93 -4.01 14.50
C ARG A 334 -1.48 -3.07 15.58
N LEU A 335 -2.17 -3.62 16.57
CA LEU A 335 -2.69 -2.84 17.70
C LEU A 335 -1.55 -2.27 18.53
N GLU A 336 -0.54 -3.09 18.85
CA GLU A 336 0.65 -2.65 19.56
C GLU A 336 1.39 -1.55 18.78
N GLN A 337 1.57 -1.74 17.47
CA GLN A 337 2.23 -0.77 16.62
C GLN A 337 1.44 0.55 16.54
N SER A 338 0.11 0.49 16.46
CA SER A 338 -0.77 1.65 16.49
C SER A 338 -0.65 2.43 17.81
N VAL A 339 -0.58 1.72 18.94
CA VAL A 339 -0.40 2.33 20.27
C VAL A 339 1.00 2.96 20.37
N ARG A 340 2.06 2.25 19.97
CA ARG A 340 3.44 2.76 20.00
C ARG A 340 3.59 4.03 19.16
N ARG A 341 3.08 4.04 17.93
CA ARG A 341 3.13 5.22 17.04
C ARG A 341 2.36 6.41 17.61
N THR A 342 1.19 6.17 18.20
CA THR A 342 0.38 7.23 18.80
C THR A 342 1.09 7.82 20.03
N ALA A 343 1.58 6.97 20.92
CA ALA A 343 2.26 7.38 22.14
C ALA A 343 3.61 8.10 21.88
N ALA A 344 4.27 7.82 20.76
CA ALA A 344 5.50 8.48 20.36
C ALA A 344 5.33 9.97 19.99
N SER A 345 4.09 10.45 19.80
CA SER A 345 3.81 11.84 19.44
C SER A 345 2.67 12.42 20.27
N VAL A 346 2.97 13.50 21.02
CA VAL A 346 1.97 14.26 21.79
C VAL A 346 0.87 14.79 20.87
N GLY A 347 1.24 15.26 19.68
CA GLY A 347 0.28 15.72 18.67
C GLY A 347 -0.63 14.60 18.18
N ALA A 348 -0.06 13.43 17.84
CA ALA A 348 -0.86 12.27 17.42
C ALA A 348 -1.80 11.80 18.54
N THR A 349 -1.32 11.75 19.77
CA THR A 349 -2.14 11.40 20.95
C THR A 349 -3.32 12.35 21.13
N ALA A 350 -3.08 13.67 21.05
CA ALA A 350 -4.14 14.67 21.16
C ALA A 350 -5.19 14.53 20.04
N VAL A 351 -4.74 14.31 18.79
CA VAL A 351 -5.64 14.08 17.65
C VAL A 351 -6.48 12.83 17.84
N VAL A 352 -5.88 11.71 18.24
CA VAL A 352 -6.57 10.43 18.48
C VAL A 352 -7.63 10.58 19.56
N LEU A 353 -7.26 11.09 20.75
CA LEU A 353 -8.18 11.24 21.87
C LEU A 353 -9.32 12.22 21.58
N GLY A 354 -8.99 13.38 21.00
CA GLY A 354 -9.99 14.38 20.60
C GLY A 354 -10.96 13.85 19.55
N SER A 355 -10.44 13.12 18.56
CA SER A 355 -11.27 12.53 17.50
C SER A 355 -12.15 11.40 18.00
N LEU A 356 -11.66 10.55 18.92
CA LEU A 356 -12.48 9.54 19.59
C LEU A 356 -13.62 10.16 20.38
N ALA A 357 -13.37 11.24 21.12
CA ALA A 357 -14.41 11.96 21.86
C ALA A 357 -15.47 12.55 20.91
N ILE A 358 -15.05 13.12 19.78
CA ILE A 358 -15.95 13.62 18.74
C ILE A 358 -16.78 12.47 18.15
N LEU A 359 -16.14 11.38 17.73
CA LEU A 359 -16.82 10.22 17.12
C LEU A 359 -17.79 9.55 18.08
N ALA A 360 -17.43 9.40 19.36
CA ALA A 360 -18.34 8.93 20.40
C ALA A 360 -19.55 9.87 20.53
N THR A 361 -19.31 11.18 20.57
CA THR A 361 -20.39 12.17 20.65
C THR A 361 -21.32 12.08 19.44
N VAL A 362 -20.79 11.95 18.22
CA VAL A 362 -21.58 11.75 17.00
C VAL A 362 -22.35 10.44 17.07
N ALA A 363 -21.72 9.33 17.45
CA ALA A 363 -22.36 8.02 17.54
C ALA A 363 -23.53 7.96 18.54
N PHE A 364 -23.44 8.70 19.65
CA PHE A 364 -24.49 8.75 20.67
C PHE A 364 -25.56 9.81 20.43
N ARG A 365 -25.23 10.94 19.80
CA ARG A 365 -26.15 12.09 19.67
C ARG A 365 -26.73 12.29 18.28
N ALA A 366 -26.06 11.83 17.22
CA ALA A 366 -26.56 12.01 15.87
C ALA A 366 -27.76 11.11 15.59
N ARG A 367 -28.57 11.50 14.60
CA ARG A 367 -29.64 10.65 14.08
C ARG A 367 -29.02 9.39 13.46
N ARG A 368 -29.65 8.24 13.73
CA ARG A 368 -29.24 6.92 13.22
C ARG A 368 -29.56 6.80 11.73
N GLU A 369 -28.73 7.41 10.90
CA GLU A 369 -28.85 7.39 9.44
C GLU A 369 -28.02 6.24 8.84
N PRO A 370 -28.52 5.52 7.82
CA PRO A 370 -27.83 4.37 7.22
C PRO A 370 -26.38 4.65 6.82
N LEU A 371 -26.15 5.80 6.19
CA LEU A 371 -24.83 6.21 5.70
C LEU A 371 -23.85 6.48 6.85
N LEU A 372 -24.32 7.17 7.90
CA LEU A 372 -23.48 7.50 9.06
C LEU A 372 -23.12 6.24 9.85
N ASP A 373 -24.07 5.35 10.09
CA ASP A 373 -23.79 4.10 10.81
C ASP A 373 -22.83 3.20 10.03
N ALA A 374 -22.98 3.09 8.70
CA ALA A 374 -22.03 2.37 7.84
C ALA A 374 -20.63 2.99 7.87
N PHE A 375 -20.54 4.32 7.82
CA PHE A 375 -19.27 5.04 7.89
C PHE A 375 -18.56 4.84 9.24
N LEU A 376 -19.29 4.95 10.36
CA LEU A 376 -18.73 4.75 11.70
C LEU A 376 -18.25 3.31 11.92
N VAL A 377 -18.98 2.31 11.41
CA VAL A 377 -18.51 0.92 11.45
C VAL A 377 -17.29 0.73 10.56
N GLY A 378 -17.25 1.32 9.37
CA GLY A 378 -16.08 1.32 8.51
C GLY A 378 -14.84 1.89 9.20
N LEU A 379 -14.97 3.02 9.90
CA LEU A 379 -13.87 3.58 10.72
C LEU A 379 -13.44 2.65 11.84
N ALA A 380 -14.38 1.99 12.53
CA ALA A 380 -14.05 1.05 13.60
C ALA A 380 -13.27 -0.16 13.07
N VAL A 381 -13.66 -0.69 11.89
CA VAL A 381 -12.92 -1.76 11.21
C VAL A 381 -11.56 -1.24 10.74
N SER A 382 -11.49 -0.02 10.20
CA SER A 382 -10.22 0.59 9.77
C SER A 382 -9.22 0.69 10.92
N LEU A 383 -9.65 1.00 12.14
CA LEU A 383 -8.76 0.98 13.32
C LEU A 383 -8.26 -0.41 13.71
N ALA A 384 -8.96 -1.46 13.29
CA ALA A 384 -8.57 -2.83 13.54
C ALA A 384 -7.58 -3.36 12.50
N VAL A 385 -7.70 -2.91 11.25
CA VAL A 385 -6.87 -3.40 10.15
C VAL A 385 -5.75 -2.45 9.75
N ASN A 386 -5.85 -1.15 10.06
CA ASN A 386 -4.86 -0.15 9.67
C ASN A 386 -4.02 0.34 10.86
N ASP A 387 -2.82 0.84 10.58
CA ASP A 387 -1.75 1.12 11.53
C ASP A 387 -1.45 2.63 11.75
N THR A 388 -2.32 3.52 11.25
CA THR A 388 -2.21 4.98 11.39
C THR A 388 -3.48 5.60 12.00
N PRO A 389 -3.73 5.39 13.30
CA PRO A 389 -4.99 5.79 13.94
C PRO A 389 -5.23 7.31 13.90
N ALA A 390 -4.19 8.14 13.92
CA ALA A 390 -4.34 9.60 13.86
C ALA A 390 -4.93 10.07 12.51
N ASP A 391 -4.50 9.47 11.39
CA ASP A 391 -5.02 9.79 10.06
C ASP A 391 -6.49 9.34 9.91
N VAL A 392 -6.77 8.10 10.34
CA VAL A 392 -8.12 7.50 10.27
C VAL A 392 -9.10 8.26 11.16
N LEU A 393 -8.75 8.51 12.42
CA LEU A 393 -9.63 9.17 13.38
C LEU A 393 -9.76 10.67 13.10
N GLY A 394 -8.66 11.36 12.80
CA GLY A 394 -8.66 12.81 12.58
C GLY A 394 -9.56 13.19 11.41
N MET A 395 -9.34 12.57 10.25
CA MET A 395 -10.16 12.82 9.08
C MET A 395 -11.55 12.19 9.21
N GLY A 396 -11.63 10.99 9.78
CA GLY A 396 -12.90 10.29 10.04
C GLY A 396 -13.85 11.11 10.90
N ALA A 397 -13.36 11.79 11.94
CA ALA A 397 -14.17 12.67 12.79
C ALA A 397 -14.74 13.87 12.02
N ALA A 398 -13.93 14.53 11.19
CA ALA A 398 -14.38 15.66 10.38
C ALA A 398 -15.48 15.25 9.37
N ILE A 399 -15.31 14.09 8.72
CA ILE A 399 -16.29 13.53 7.80
C ILE A 399 -17.56 13.08 8.54
N ALA A 400 -17.43 12.43 9.70
CA ALA A 400 -18.57 12.01 10.52
C ALA A 400 -19.42 13.21 10.95
N ILE A 401 -18.80 14.33 11.34
CA ILE A 401 -19.50 15.58 11.61
C ILE A 401 -20.27 16.04 10.36
N ALA A 402 -19.63 16.09 9.19
CA ALA A 402 -20.27 16.48 7.93
C ALA A 402 -21.50 15.61 7.60
N LEU A 403 -21.36 14.28 7.71
CA LEU A 403 -22.43 13.32 7.48
C LEU A 403 -23.58 13.46 8.49
N SER A 404 -23.27 13.73 9.77
CA SER A 404 -24.28 13.89 10.83
C SER A 404 -25.14 15.15 10.68
N ARG A 405 -24.58 16.22 10.10
CA ARG A 405 -25.23 17.54 10.00
C ARG A 405 -26.15 17.67 8.79
N HIS A 406 -25.85 16.98 7.69
CA HIS A 406 -26.72 16.92 6.52
C HIS A 406 -26.70 15.53 5.88
N PRO A 407 -27.45 14.58 6.44
CA PRO A 407 -27.52 13.25 5.87
C PRO A 407 -28.09 13.31 4.46
N PRO A 408 -27.38 12.79 3.44
CA PRO A 408 -27.89 12.73 2.08
C PRO A 408 -29.18 11.91 2.05
N ARG A 409 -30.22 12.41 1.37
CA ARG A 409 -31.46 11.66 1.18
C ARG A 409 -31.18 10.45 0.30
N HIS A 410 -31.23 9.26 0.90
CA HIS A 410 -31.00 7.99 0.22
C HIS A 410 -32.23 7.56 -0.58
N VAL A 411 -32.00 6.73 -1.60
CA VAL A 411 -33.08 6.11 -2.38
C VAL A 411 -33.32 4.71 -1.80
N PRO A 412 -34.54 4.36 -1.36
CA PRO A 412 -34.83 3.01 -0.88
C PRO A 412 -34.48 1.95 -1.92
N LEU A 413 -33.82 0.87 -1.49
CA LEU A 413 -33.51 -0.25 -2.36
C LEU A 413 -34.74 -1.16 -2.48
N SER A 414 -35.43 -1.08 -3.62
CA SER A 414 -36.45 -2.05 -4.01
C SER A 414 -35.80 -3.16 -4.84
N PHE A 415 -35.56 -4.32 -4.23
CA PHE A 415 -35.16 -5.53 -4.95
C PHE A 415 -36.37 -6.45 -5.15
N PRO A 416 -36.73 -6.82 -6.38
CA PRO A 416 -37.65 -7.95 -6.58
C PRO A 416 -36.92 -9.25 -6.21
N SER A 417 -37.39 -9.89 -5.12
CA SER A 417 -37.03 -11.19 -4.52
C SER A 417 -35.54 -11.60 -4.39
N MET A 418 -35.18 -12.10 -3.20
CA MET A 418 -33.81 -12.35 -2.71
C MET A 418 -32.89 -13.23 -3.59
N ARG A 419 -33.44 -14.05 -4.50
CA ARG A 419 -32.63 -14.87 -5.40
C ARG A 419 -31.74 -14.04 -6.32
N ARG A 420 -32.18 -12.83 -6.71
CA ARG A 420 -31.44 -11.95 -7.63
C ARG A 420 -30.37 -11.08 -6.96
N ALA A 421 -30.52 -10.79 -5.66
CA ALA A 421 -29.52 -10.06 -4.89
C ALA A 421 -28.25 -10.92 -4.66
N ALA A 422 -28.43 -12.22 -4.43
CA ALA A 422 -27.33 -13.19 -4.41
C ALA A 422 -26.63 -13.28 -5.78
N THR A 423 -27.40 -13.29 -6.89
CA THR A 423 -26.83 -13.27 -8.25
C THR A 423 -26.06 -11.97 -8.52
N LEU A 424 -26.52 -10.84 -7.99
CA LEU A 424 -25.84 -9.54 -8.12
C LEU A 424 -24.57 -9.45 -7.29
N ALA A 425 -24.53 -10.06 -6.11
CA ALA A 425 -23.29 -10.20 -5.32
C ALA A 425 -22.26 -11.08 -6.05
N VAL A 426 -22.72 -12.17 -6.69
CA VAL A 426 -21.88 -13.03 -7.54
C VAL A 426 -21.40 -12.29 -8.80
N LEU A 427 -22.25 -11.49 -9.45
CA LEU A 427 -21.86 -10.66 -10.59
C LEU A 427 -20.89 -9.54 -10.20
N LEU A 428 -21.00 -8.99 -8.99
CA LEU A 428 -20.02 -8.05 -8.43
C LEU A 428 -18.66 -8.71 -8.27
N ALA A 429 -18.64 -9.91 -7.68
CA ALA A 429 -17.43 -10.71 -7.51
C ALA A 429 -16.79 -11.08 -8.88
N LEU A 430 -17.62 -11.40 -9.88
CA LEU A 430 -17.16 -11.68 -11.26
C LEU A 430 -16.62 -10.44 -11.98
N SER A 431 -17.17 -9.25 -11.73
CA SER A 431 -16.67 -8.00 -12.33
C SER A 431 -15.30 -7.58 -11.82
N VAL A 432 -14.95 -7.96 -10.59
CA VAL A 432 -13.58 -7.81 -10.05
C VAL A 432 -12.61 -8.75 -10.78
N GLY A 433 -13.02 -9.99 -11.09
CA GLY A 433 -12.23 -10.92 -11.91
C GLY A 433 -11.98 -10.45 -13.35
N ALA A 434 -12.93 -9.72 -13.95
CA ALA A 434 -12.75 -9.16 -15.30
C ALA A 434 -11.79 -7.95 -15.34
N ALA A 435 -11.71 -7.15 -14.27
CA ALA A 435 -10.69 -6.10 -14.13
C ALA A 435 -9.27 -6.66 -13.91
N GLY A 436 -9.16 -7.94 -13.51
CA GLY A 436 -7.91 -8.70 -13.50
C GLY A 436 -7.49 -9.25 -14.87
N CYS A 437 -8.39 -9.28 -15.87
CA CYS A 437 -8.14 -9.90 -17.18
C CYS A 437 -7.72 -8.87 -18.25
N GLY A 438 -6.74 -8.04 -17.92
CA GLY A 438 -6.14 -7.04 -18.81
C GLY A 438 -4.64 -6.90 -18.57
N GLY A 439 -3.96 -8.02 -18.29
CA GLY A 439 -2.50 -8.08 -18.27
C GLY A 439 -1.98 -8.03 -19.71
N GLY A 440 -1.09 -7.07 -19.99
CA GLY A 440 -0.16 -7.26 -21.09
C GLY A 440 0.63 -8.54 -20.81
N GLU A 441 1.00 -9.26 -21.87
CA GLU A 441 1.70 -10.53 -21.84
C GLU A 441 2.95 -10.45 -20.94
N GLU A 442 2.80 -10.84 -19.67
CA GLU A 442 3.88 -11.47 -18.95
C GLU A 442 3.95 -12.89 -19.51
N ALA A 443 4.83 -13.05 -20.50
CA ALA A 443 5.28 -14.37 -20.91
C ALA A 443 5.80 -15.08 -19.66
N SER A 444 4.99 -16.01 -19.15
CA SER A 444 5.48 -17.07 -18.29
C SER A 444 6.72 -17.66 -18.97
N PRO A 445 7.87 -17.83 -18.30
CA PRO A 445 8.98 -18.58 -18.85
C PRO A 445 8.56 -20.05 -18.93
N LEU A 446 7.77 -20.39 -19.95
CA LEU A 446 7.84 -21.71 -20.54
C LEU A 446 9.23 -21.80 -21.18
N PRO A 447 9.99 -22.88 -20.98
CA PRO A 447 11.29 -23.05 -21.61
C PRO A 447 11.09 -23.12 -23.13
N GLU A 448 11.20 -21.98 -23.81
CA GLU A 448 11.42 -21.91 -25.24
C GLU A 448 12.79 -22.52 -25.51
N THR A 449 12.77 -23.60 -26.27
CA THR A 449 13.96 -24.35 -26.65
C THR A 449 14.81 -23.44 -27.53
N VAL A 450 15.95 -22.97 -27.02
CA VAL A 450 16.90 -22.18 -27.82
C VAL A 450 17.60 -23.14 -28.80
N GLU A 451 17.04 -23.26 -30.00
CA GLU A 451 17.75 -23.81 -31.15
C GLU A 451 18.78 -22.79 -31.64
N GLY A 452 20.02 -22.96 -31.19
CA GLY A 452 21.19 -22.25 -31.69
C GLY A 452 22.34 -23.24 -31.88
N THR A 453 22.62 -23.59 -33.13
CA THR A 453 23.60 -24.60 -33.55
C THR A 453 25.02 -24.15 -33.24
N VAL A 454 25.74 -24.89 -32.40
CA VAL A 454 27.21 -24.76 -32.23
C VAL A 454 27.86 -26.08 -32.62
N ALA A 455 28.98 -25.98 -33.34
CA ALA A 455 29.57 -27.03 -34.14
C ALA A 455 29.82 -28.37 -33.41
N ALA A 456 29.51 -29.46 -34.12
CA ALA A 456 29.60 -30.83 -33.67
C ALA A 456 31.01 -31.22 -33.19
N ALA A 457 31.09 -31.72 -31.96
CA ALA A 457 32.14 -32.63 -31.52
C ALA A 457 31.49 -33.95 -31.12
N THR A 458 32.04 -35.02 -31.69
CA THR A 458 31.53 -36.39 -31.75
C THR A 458 31.38 -37.07 -30.38
N THR A 459 30.31 -37.85 -30.32
CA THR A 459 29.83 -38.83 -29.33
C THR A 459 30.92 -39.56 -28.52
N SER A 460 30.83 -39.44 -27.19
CA SER A 460 30.86 -40.60 -26.30
C SER A 460 30.09 -40.28 -25.01
N GLU A 461 29.13 -41.14 -24.72
CA GLU A 461 28.14 -41.10 -23.64
C GLU A 461 28.81 -41.04 -22.25
N ALA A 462 28.51 -40.01 -21.45
CA ALA A 462 28.79 -39.94 -20.03
C ALA A 462 27.59 -39.26 -19.31
N PRO A 463 27.16 -39.76 -18.14
CA PRO A 463 25.92 -39.34 -17.51
C PRO A 463 26.07 -37.95 -16.84
N THR A 464 25.00 -37.17 -16.90
CA THR A 464 24.77 -35.93 -16.14
C THR A 464 24.97 -36.14 -14.64
N PRO A 465 25.70 -35.27 -13.91
CA PRO A 465 25.68 -35.32 -12.46
C PRO A 465 24.36 -34.74 -11.96
N SER A 466 23.47 -35.61 -11.50
CA SER A 466 22.44 -35.25 -10.52
C SER A 466 23.17 -34.92 -9.22
N VAL A 467 23.25 -33.64 -8.85
CA VAL A 467 23.71 -33.29 -7.50
C VAL A 467 22.56 -33.59 -6.55
N GLU A 468 22.60 -34.78 -5.97
CA GLU A 468 21.72 -35.19 -4.89
C GLU A 468 22.05 -34.35 -3.64
N GLY A 469 21.03 -33.78 -3.01
CA GLY A 469 21.20 -32.94 -1.83
C GLY A 469 21.81 -33.72 -0.67
N ASN A 470 22.78 -33.13 0.03
CA ASN A 470 23.43 -33.75 1.17
C ASN A 470 22.80 -33.24 2.48
N ALA A 471 21.96 -34.06 3.09
CA ALA A 471 21.27 -33.74 4.33
C ALA A 471 22.24 -33.49 5.51
N ASP A 472 23.32 -34.27 5.61
CA ASP A 472 24.33 -34.14 6.67
C ASP A 472 25.07 -32.79 6.56
N ALA A 473 25.35 -32.35 5.32
CA ALA A 473 25.92 -31.04 5.08
C ALA A 473 24.92 -29.92 5.44
N GLY A 474 23.64 -30.11 5.14
CA GLY A 474 22.56 -29.20 5.55
C GLY A 474 22.45 -29.05 7.06
N GLU A 475 22.50 -30.15 7.80
CA GLU A 475 22.47 -30.15 9.27
C GLU A 475 23.68 -29.41 9.87
N SER A 476 24.87 -29.58 9.28
CA SER A 476 26.07 -28.87 9.73
C SER A 476 25.96 -27.35 9.55
N VAL A 477 25.37 -26.90 8.42
CA VAL A 477 25.12 -25.49 8.15
C VAL A 477 24.04 -24.95 9.10
N TRP A 478 23.00 -25.73 9.36
CA TRP A 478 21.92 -25.38 10.29
C TRP A 478 22.44 -25.10 11.70
N ALA A 479 23.29 -26.00 12.21
CA ALA A 479 23.92 -25.85 13.52
C ALA A 479 24.91 -24.67 13.55
N ALA A 480 25.78 -24.55 12.54
CA ALA A 480 26.79 -23.50 12.49
C ALA A 480 26.20 -22.10 12.31
N GLY A 481 25.08 -21.99 11.59
CA GLY A 481 24.37 -20.73 11.37
C GLY A 481 23.52 -20.29 12.56
N GLY A 482 23.34 -21.14 13.58
CA GLY A 482 22.47 -20.85 14.72
C GLY A 482 20.98 -20.78 14.33
N CYS A 483 20.61 -21.39 13.20
CA CYS A 483 19.27 -21.30 12.61
C CYS A 483 18.20 -21.81 13.58
N GLY A 484 18.50 -22.87 14.33
CA GLY A 484 17.59 -23.45 15.33
C GLY A 484 17.24 -22.55 16.52
N GLY A 485 17.96 -21.43 16.71
CA GLY A 485 17.60 -20.43 17.72
C GLY A 485 16.42 -19.55 17.31
N CYS A 486 16.12 -19.48 16.02
CA CYS A 486 15.02 -18.69 15.48
C CYS A 486 13.93 -19.57 14.82
N HIS A 487 14.30 -20.68 14.19
CA HIS A 487 13.41 -21.50 13.37
C HIS A 487 13.10 -22.86 14.02
N THR A 488 11.94 -23.41 13.69
CA THR A 488 11.59 -24.81 13.96
C THR A 488 12.09 -25.67 12.80
N LEU A 489 12.72 -26.80 13.14
CA LEU A 489 13.10 -27.89 12.22
C LEU A 489 13.32 -29.14 13.08
N GLU A 490 12.34 -30.04 13.09
CA GLU A 490 12.26 -31.32 13.79
C GLU A 490 13.39 -32.24 13.34
N ALA A 491 13.71 -32.25 12.05
CA ALA A 491 14.85 -33.02 11.52
C ALA A 491 16.19 -32.62 12.15
N ALA A 492 16.32 -31.39 12.64
CA ALA A 492 17.49 -30.87 13.35
C ALA A 492 17.26 -30.61 14.85
N GLY A 493 16.14 -31.11 15.41
CA GLY A 493 15.82 -31.03 16.84
C GLY A 493 15.61 -29.60 17.39
N SER A 494 15.27 -28.63 16.54
CA SER A 494 15.10 -27.22 16.91
C SER A 494 13.64 -26.78 16.96
N SER A 495 13.31 -25.91 17.90
CA SER A 495 11.93 -25.44 18.19
C SER A 495 11.81 -23.92 18.27
N GLY A 496 12.67 -23.19 17.55
CA GLY A 496 12.63 -21.74 17.54
C GLY A 496 11.31 -21.20 16.98
N SER A 497 10.76 -20.17 17.62
CA SER A 497 9.46 -19.57 17.28
C SER A 497 9.56 -18.11 16.82
N ILE A 498 10.77 -17.63 16.51
CA ILE A 498 11.00 -16.24 16.09
C ILE A 498 10.86 -16.11 14.56
N GLY A 499 11.28 -17.13 13.81
CA GLY A 499 11.20 -17.21 12.35
C GLY A 499 10.25 -18.32 11.88
N PRO A 500 10.00 -18.41 10.55
CA PRO A 500 9.14 -19.43 9.96
C PRO A 500 9.54 -20.85 10.34
N ASN A 501 8.55 -21.75 10.39
CA ASN A 501 8.78 -23.19 10.54
C ASN A 501 9.34 -23.75 9.22
N LEU A 502 10.45 -24.50 9.29
CA LEU A 502 11.18 -25.04 8.15
C LEU A 502 11.08 -26.56 8.02
N ASP A 503 10.25 -27.20 8.84
CA ASP A 503 9.81 -28.59 8.65
C ASP A 503 8.88 -28.81 7.47
#